data_AF-A0A1V6SYW6-F1
#
_entry.id   AF-A0A1V6SYW6-F1
#
_cell.length_a   1.000
_cell.length_b   1.000
_cell.length_c   1.000
_cell.angle_alpha   90.00
_cell.angle_beta   90.00
_cell.angle_gamma   90.00
#
_symmetry.space_group_name_H-M   'P 1'
#
loop_
_entity.id
_entity.type
_entity.pdbx_description
1 polymer ?
#
loop_
_entity_poly.entity_id
_entity_poly.type
_entity_poly.pdbx_seq_one_letter_code
_entity_poly.pdbx_strand_id
1 'polypeptide(L)'
;MADAEKTKLSSTIPMAGPASASASCTDTNADEAMRLAIAHFRSRMAAANQKFLQDCVSEIEAKGLATEEEKRRRLWQYRWMDDIEWDDEDPETRQKRDCLEIPQQTSVNDLDIPAVLNALPSHQPADGVVPSRLRTEQWRQMYLDTVQRVCQRQADAIVAELDVTCNTDEDHGPVTIPRCDELGLFVKYAQAVVDVDFRLSGIAGFRPASWTGVRDEELDGLDEGQRRDKLADPELLKREQEALQRELEDEFSNECLEVSIDRDLEVRAGFITGIGYHQLYGCPVWYSSYVYCRLWDNDEGNCGHEDADIQDATNIRDWGWRVAFFTAELDNPTVLYGRKARFDSIPEFLPEFLDWYASWLDHLHARGLLSLRRKTKYIRSVTSKPNMATLNNQDGLLKVSLDRYDQGHIVEKVLQWRGLAKSGRYVEFEEDVAPIG
;
A
#
# COMPACT_ATOMS: atom_id res chain seq x y z
N MET A 1 35.06 -42.62 -66.70
CA MET A 1 35.00 -43.98 -66.12
C MET A 1 35.48 -43.88 -64.68
N ALA A 2 34.61 -44.32 -63.76
CA ALA A 2 34.86 -44.86 -62.42
C ALA A 2 35.71 -44.07 -61.39
N ASP A 3 35.00 -43.63 -60.33
CA ASP A 3 35.24 -43.84 -58.88
C ASP A 3 36.66 -44.14 -58.36
N ALA A 4 37.09 -43.41 -57.31
CA ALA A 4 36.93 -43.85 -55.90
C ALA A 4 37.91 -43.17 -54.91
N GLU A 5 37.35 -42.83 -53.74
CA GLU A 5 37.95 -42.80 -52.38
C GLU A 5 39.01 -41.75 -51.99
N LYS A 6 38.60 -40.78 -51.14
CA LYS A 6 38.73 -40.71 -49.65
C LYS A 6 40.16 -40.50 -49.17
N THR A 7 40.39 -39.43 -48.39
CA THR A 7 40.78 -39.53 -46.96
C THR A 7 40.49 -38.20 -46.25
N LYS A 8 39.84 -38.31 -45.09
CA LYS A 8 39.53 -37.25 -44.11
C LYS A 8 40.82 -36.66 -43.50
N LEU A 9 40.82 -35.37 -43.20
CA LEU A 9 41.56 -34.80 -42.08
C LEU A 9 40.67 -33.82 -41.32
N SER A 10 40.46 -34.17 -40.06
CA SER A 10 39.64 -33.49 -39.07
C SER A 10 40.34 -32.22 -38.59
N SER A 11 39.66 -31.07 -38.63
CA SER A 11 40.05 -29.87 -37.88
C SER A 11 38.86 -29.44 -37.03
N THR A 12 38.98 -29.72 -35.74
CA THR A 12 38.04 -29.35 -34.69
C THR A 12 38.33 -27.90 -34.31
N ILE A 13 37.45 -26.99 -34.70
CA ILE A 13 37.42 -25.61 -34.20
C ILE A 13 36.54 -25.62 -32.94
N PRO A 14 37.02 -25.21 -31.75
CA PRO A 14 36.14 -24.97 -30.63
C PRO A 14 35.43 -23.63 -30.84
N MET A 15 34.14 -23.70 -31.15
CA MET A 15 33.22 -22.57 -31.05
C MET A 15 33.02 -22.25 -29.57
N ALA A 16 33.82 -21.33 -29.03
CA ALA A 16 33.49 -20.62 -27.81
C ALA A 16 32.44 -19.55 -28.14
N GLY A 17 31.17 -19.87 -27.89
CA GLY A 17 30.08 -18.90 -27.94
C GLY A 17 30.13 -17.98 -26.71
N PRO A 18 29.95 -16.65 -26.85
CA PRO A 18 29.86 -15.75 -25.72
C PRO A 18 28.43 -15.79 -25.17
N ALA A 19 28.09 -16.83 -24.42
CA ALA A 19 26.84 -16.93 -23.68
C ALA A 19 27.13 -16.83 -22.18
N SER A 20 27.59 -15.67 -21.73
CA SER A 20 27.70 -15.35 -20.28
C SER A 20 27.83 -13.86 -19.95
N ALA A 21 27.85 -12.95 -20.94
CA ALA A 21 27.97 -11.52 -20.67
C ALA A 21 26.66 -10.72 -20.79
N SER A 22 25.59 -11.28 -21.38
CA SER A 22 24.36 -10.53 -21.67
C SER A 22 23.37 -10.48 -20.49
N ALA A 23 23.28 -11.54 -19.66
CA ALA A 23 22.39 -11.55 -18.49
C ALA A 23 22.88 -10.61 -17.36
N SER A 24 24.20 -10.52 -17.16
CA SER A 24 24.79 -9.63 -16.17
C SER A 24 24.58 -8.13 -16.50
N CYS A 25 24.50 -7.78 -17.79
CA CYS A 25 24.37 -6.38 -18.21
C CYS A 25 22.92 -5.87 -18.10
N THR A 26 21.93 -6.74 -18.26
CA THR A 26 20.51 -6.39 -18.12
C THR A 26 20.10 -6.24 -16.66
N ASP A 27 20.57 -7.15 -15.78
CA ASP A 27 20.24 -7.13 -14.35
C ASP A 27 20.83 -5.90 -13.64
N THR A 28 22.06 -5.53 -14.00
CA THR A 28 22.72 -4.31 -13.47
C THR A 28 21.98 -3.04 -13.89
N ASN A 29 21.39 -3.03 -15.09
CA ASN A 29 20.64 -1.88 -15.60
C ASN A 29 19.29 -1.72 -14.89
N ALA A 30 18.56 -2.82 -14.67
CA ALA A 30 17.29 -2.80 -13.94
C ALA A 30 17.48 -2.43 -12.45
N ASP A 31 18.54 -2.94 -11.82
CA ASP A 31 18.88 -2.62 -10.43
C ASP A 31 19.20 -1.12 -10.24
N GLU A 32 20.01 -0.56 -11.14
CA GLU A 32 20.35 0.86 -11.12
C GLU A 32 19.14 1.74 -11.46
N ALA A 33 18.32 1.35 -12.43
CA ALA A 33 17.08 2.04 -12.77
C ALA A 33 16.12 2.09 -11.58
N MET A 34 15.93 0.98 -10.87
CA MET A 34 15.14 0.91 -9.64
C MET A 34 15.69 1.85 -8.56
N ARG A 35 17.00 1.81 -8.32
CA ARG A 35 17.66 2.70 -7.35
C ARG A 35 17.44 4.18 -7.68
N LEU A 36 17.58 4.55 -8.95
CA LEU A 36 17.36 5.91 -9.42
C LEU A 36 15.89 6.34 -9.33
N ALA A 37 14.95 5.44 -9.66
CA ALA A 37 13.51 5.71 -9.55
C ALA A 37 13.09 5.97 -8.10
N ILE A 38 13.57 5.16 -7.15
CA ILE A 38 13.32 5.38 -5.71
C ILE A 38 13.96 6.69 -5.24
N ALA A 39 15.19 7.01 -5.66
CA ALA A 39 15.83 8.27 -5.30
C ALA A 39 15.10 9.50 -5.87
N HIS A 40 14.61 9.39 -7.11
CA HIS A 40 13.78 10.42 -7.75
C HIS A 40 12.48 10.62 -6.99
N PHE A 41 11.78 9.52 -6.67
CA PHE A 41 10.56 9.53 -5.88
C PHE A 41 10.76 10.21 -4.51
N ARG A 42 11.81 9.82 -3.77
CA ARG A 42 12.17 10.45 -2.48
C ARG A 42 12.30 11.96 -2.59
N SER A 43 13.05 12.41 -3.60
CA SER A 43 13.31 13.83 -3.83
C SER A 43 12.03 14.58 -4.17
N ARG A 44 11.18 14.00 -5.03
CA ARG A 44 9.91 14.61 -5.45
C ARG A 44 8.89 14.68 -4.32
N MET A 45 8.73 13.60 -3.55
CA MET A 45 7.83 13.56 -2.40
C MET A 45 8.26 14.51 -1.29
N ALA A 46 9.55 14.54 -0.96
CA ALA A 46 10.08 15.46 0.04
C ALA A 46 9.83 16.92 -0.37
N ALA A 47 10.11 17.28 -1.63
CA ALA A 47 9.86 18.61 -2.15
C ALA A 47 8.36 18.97 -2.17
N ALA A 48 7.50 18.03 -2.55
CA ALA A 48 6.05 18.25 -2.60
C ALA A 48 5.43 18.39 -1.20
N ASN A 49 5.90 17.62 -0.22
CA ASN A 49 5.46 17.71 1.17
C ASN A 49 5.97 18.99 1.84
N GLN A 50 7.24 19.35 1.61
CA GLN A 50 7.79 20.63 2.07
C GLN A 50 7.01 21.81 1.49
N LYS A 51 6.77 21.81 0.18
CA LYS A 51 5.99 22.86 -0.48
C LYS A 51 4.57 22.95 0.05
N PHE A 52 3.92 21.81 0.27
CA PHE A 52 2.56 21.79 0.81
C PHE A 52 2.49 22.43 2.20
N LEU A 53 3.41 22.10 3.11
CA LEU A 53 3.45 22.73 4.44
C LEU A 53 3.74 24.23 4.34
N GLN A 54 4.63 24.65 3.44
CA GLN A 54 4.92 26.07 3.18
C GLN A 54 3.67 26.81 2.68
N ASP A 55 2.93 26.20 1.76
CA ASP A 55 1.67 26.75 1.24
C ASP A 55 0.60 26.83 2.34
N CYS A 56 0.52 25.83 3.23
CA CYS A 56 -0.38 25.85 4.38
C CYS A 56 -0.05 26.97 5.37
N VAL A 57 1.23 27.16 5.72
CA VAL A 57 1.69 28.27 6.56
C VAL A 57 1.32 29.60 5.90
N SER A 58 1.63 29.76 4.61
CA SER A 58 1.31 30.98 3.85
C SER A 58 -0.20 31.26 3.79
N GLU A 59 -1.04 30.24 3.63
CA GLU A 59 -2.51 30.37 3.64
C GLU A 59 -3.03 30.81 5.03
N ILE A 60 -2.46 30.26 6.10
CA ILE A 60 -2.81 30.62 7.48
C ILE A 60 -2.45 32.09 7.75
N GLU A 61 -1.27 32.52 7.32
CA GLU A 61 -0.83 33.92 7.43
C GLU A 61 -1.73 34.87 6.63
N ALA A 62 -2.06 34.51 5.38
CA ALA A 62 -2.90 35.32 4.51
C ALA A 62 -4.33 35.54 5.04
N LYS A 63 -4.80 34.69 5.97
CA LYS A 63 -6.12 34.87 6.62
C LYS A 63 -6.16 36.02 7.62
N GLY A 64 -5.02 36.59 7.99
CA GLY A 64 -4.96 37.73 8.92
C GLY A 64 -5.56 37.41 10.29
N LEU A 65 -5.34 36.19 10.78
CA LEU A 65 -5.82 35.75 12.09
C LEU A 65 -5.18 36.59 13.20
N ALA A 66 -5.97 36.92 14.23
CA ALA A 66 -5.60 37.94 15.22
C ALA A 66 -4.52 37.48 16.23
N THR A 67 -4.34 36.17 16.44
CA THR A 67 -3.40 35.61 17.43
C THR A 67 -2.63 34.43 16.86
N GLU A 68 -1.40 34.20 17.33
CA GLU A 68 -0.61 33.02 16.98
C GLU A 68 -1.28 31.72 17.44
N GLU A 69 -1.97 31.72 18.57
CA GLU A 69 -2.73 30.56 19.05
C GLU A 69 -3.79 30.10 18.04
N GLU A 70 -4.52 31.04 17.41
CA GLU A 70 -5.52 30.71 16.40
C GLU A 70 -4.84 30.20 15.11
N LYS A 71 -3.65 30.69 14.77
CA LYS A 71 -2.85 30.16 13.65
C LYS A 71 -2.38 28.73 13.93
N ARG A 72 -1.84 28.46 15.13
CA ARG A 72 -1.41 27.11 15.56
C ARG A 72 -2.58 26.13 15.53
N ARG A 73 -3.74 26.53 16.05
CA ARG A 73 -4.98 25.72 15.98
C ARG A 73 -5.41 25.39 14.55
N ARG A 74 -5.16 26.28 13.58
CA ARG A 74 -5.41 25.98 12.15
C ARG A 74 -4.38 25.02 11.58
N LEU A 75 -3.12 25.13 11.98
CA LEU A 75 -2.07 24.21 11.56
C LEU A 75 -2.34 22.78 12.09
N TRP A 76 -2.79 22.64 13.34
CA TRP A 76 -3.21 21.37 13.94
C TRP A 76 -4.38 20.65 13.25
N GLN A 77 -5.04 21.28 12.27
CA GLN A 77 -6.07 20.60 11.47
C GLN A 77 -5.47 19.68 10.41
N TYR A 78 -4.18 19.80 10.12
CA TYR A 78 -3.47 18.91 9.20
C TYR A 78 -2.88 17.74 9.97
N ARG A 79 -2.85 16.57 9.32
CA ARG A 79 -2.32 15.33 9.91
C ARG A 79 -0.86 15.53 10.34
N TRP A 80 -0.46 14.93 11.47
CA TRP A 80 0.91 14.99 12.03
C TRP A 80 1.33 16.35 12.59
N MET A 81 0.52 17.40 12.40
CA MET A 81 0.80 18.68 13.03
C MET A 81 0.42 18.67 14.52
N ASP A 82 -0.40 17.72 14.96
CA ASP A 82 -0.74 17.47 16.36
C ASP A 82 0.43 16.85 17.17
N ASP A 83 1.47 16.36 16.50
CA ASP A 83 2.72 15.90 17.13
C ASP A 83 3.74 17.05 17.31
N ILE A 84 3.35 18.29 17.03
CA ILE A 84 4.14 19.50 17.27
C ILE A 84 3.65 20.16 18.55
N GLU A 85 4.53 20.20 19.56
CA GLU A 85 4.24 20.82 20.85
C GLU A 85 4.97 22.16 20.97
N TRP A 86 4.24 23.22 21.32
CA TRP A 86 4.87 24.49 21.71
C TRP A 86 5.14 24.47 23.21
N ASP A 87 6.25 25.10 23.62
CA ASP A 87 6.70 25.17 25.02
C ASP A 87 5.72 25.83 26.02
N ASP A 88 4.52 26.23 25.59
CA ASP A 88 3.48 26.80 26.45
C ASP A 88 2.51 25.78 27.06
N GLU A 89 2.61 24.49 26.73
CA GLU A 89 1.81 23.45 27.38
C GLU A 89 2.34 23.08 28.77
N ASP A 90 1.42 22.97 29.74
CA ASP A 90 1.72 22.69 31.16
C ASP A 90 2.55 21.40 31.28
N PRO A 91 3.74 21.43 31.92
CA PRO A 91 4.56 20.25 32.13
C PRO A 91 3.83 19.11 32.86
N GLU A 92 2.74 19.39 33.60
CA GLU A 92 1.91 18.35 34.23
C GLU A 92 0.92 17.68 33.26
N THR A 93 0.54 18.32 32.15
CA THR A 93 -0.29 17.72 31.08
C THR A 93 0.52 17.10 29.95
N ARG A 94 1.84 17.30 29.92
CA ARG A 94 2.76 16.67 28.97
C ARG A 94 2.63 15.15 29.06
N GLN A 95 1.85 14.56 28.15
CA GLN A 95 2.01 13.16 27.85
C GLN A 95 3.40 13.01 27.23
N LYS A 96 4.24 12.11 27.76
CA LYS A 96 5.50 11.70 27.13
C LYS A 96 5.22 11.13 25.74
N ARG A 97 5.05 11.99 24.76
CA ARG A 97 5.06 11.65 23.35
C ARG A 97 6.40 12.15 22.80
N ASP A 98 6.94 11.45 21.83
CA ASP A 98 8.12 11.88 21.08
C ASP A 98 7.72 13.01 20.12
N CYS A 99 7.21 14.12 20.68
CA CYS A 99 6.76 15.29 19.95
C CYS A 99 7.94 16.22 19.64
N LEU A 100 7.84 16.96 18.53
CA LEU A 100 8.81 18.00 18.22
C LEU A 100 8.51 19.24 19.08
N GLU A 101 9.44 19.57 19.99
CA GLU A 101 9.35 20.78 20.81
C GLU A 101 9.70 22.03 19.99
N ILE A 102 8.77 22.97 19.92
CA ILE A 102 8.94 24.27 19.26
C ILE A 102 8.96 25.38 20.33
N PRO A 103 9.97 26.26 20.32
CA PRO A 103 10.05 27.36 21.27
C PRO A 103 8.78 28.22 21.24
N GLN A 104 8.25 28.57 22.41
CA GLN A 104 6.99 29.32 22.56
C GLN A 104 6.93 30.59 21.70
N GLN A 105 8.06 31.27 21.51
CA GLN A 105 8.13 32.53 20.75
C GLN A 105 8.14 32.34 19.23
N THR A 106 8.24 31.11 18.75
CA THR A 106 8.24 30.81 17.32
C THR A 106 6.85 31.06 16.76
N SER A 107 6.76 32.01 15.82
CA SER A 107 5.53 32.28 15.07
C SER A 107 5.28 31.17 14.05
N VAL A 108 4.04 30.99 13.62
CA VAL A 108 3.71 29.99 12.58
C VAL A 108 4.45 30.27 11.27
N ASN A 109 4.72 31.54 10.96
CA ASN A 109 5.48 31.94 9.78
C ASN A 109 6.99 31.61 9.85
N ASP A 110 7.53 31.47 11.06
CA ASP A 110 8.95 31.20 11.29
C ASP A 110 9.24 29.72 11.55
N LEU A 111 8.27 28.84 11.29
CA LEU A 111 8.42 27.39 11.44
C LEU A 111 9.52 26.84 10.52
N ASP A 112 10.47 26.11 11.12
CA ASP A 112 11.46 25.33 10.38
C ASP A 112 10.78 24.06 9.83
N ILE A 113 10.15 24.19 8.66
CA ILE A 113 9.45 23.10 7.99
C ILE A 113 10.37 21.89 7.73
N PRO A 114 11.63 22.06 7.28
CA PRO A 114 12.58 20.95 7.23
C PRO A 114 12.75 20.22 8.57
N ALA A 115 12.87 20.93 9.69
CA ALA A 115 12.96 20.30 11.00
C ALA A 115 11.68 19.52 11.36
N VAL A 116 10.50 20.08 11.08
CA VAL A 116 9.20 19.40 11.26
C VAL A 116 9.14 18.11 10.46
N LEU A 117 9.52 18.14 9.19
CA LEU A 117 9.51 16.96 8.33
C LEU A 117 10.52 15.89 8.75
N ASN A 118 11.66 16.29 9.31
CA ASN A 118 12.68 15.37 9.81
C ASN A 118 12.31 14.74 11.16
N ALA A 119 11.39 15.36 11.91
CA ALA A 119 10.90 14.84 13.18
C ALA A 119 9.77 13.80 13.03
N LEU A 120 9.27 13.58 11.80
CA LEU A 120 8.23 12.59 11.56
C LEU A 120 8.72 11.16 11.93
N PRO A 121 7.79 10.28 12.36
CA PRO A 121 8.13 8.90 12.65
C PRO A 121 8.78 8.18 11.46
N SER A 122 9.75 7.29 11.74
CA SER A 122 10.50 6.52 10.72
C SER A 122 9.63 5.70 9.76
N HIS A 123 8.44 5.28 10.21
CA HIS A 123 7.48 4.53 9.40
C HIS A 123 6.61 5.41 8.48
N GLN A 124 6.77 6.74 8.57
CA GLN A 124 6.11 7.75 7.72
C GLN A 124 7.06 8.90 7.36
N PRO A 125 8.16 8.57 6.66
CA PRO A 125 9.16 9.57 6.32
C PRO A 125 8.58 10.62 5.36
N ALA A 126 9.01 11.86 5.51
CA ALA A 126 8.59 12.99 4.66
C ALA A 126 8.83 12.75 3.15
N ASP A 127 9.83 11.93 2.83
CA ASP A 127 10.17 11.52 1.47
C ASP A 127 9.31 10.36 0.94
N GLY A 128 8.37 9.86 1.74
CA GLY A 128 7.43 8.83 1.35
C GLY A 128 8.03 7.44 1.16
N VAL A 129 9.31 7.19 1.45
CA VAL A 129 9.94 5.88 1.25
C VAL A 129 10.36 5.26 2.57
N VAL A 130 9.67 4.19 2.94
CA VAL A 130 10.01 3.39 4.12
C VAL A 130 11.23 2.51 3.79
N PRO A 131 12.33 2.59 4.57
CA PRO A 131 13.52 1.78 4.33
C PRO A 131 13.24 0.27 4.38
N SER A 132 13.89 -0.49 3.50
CA SER A 132 13.77 -1.95 3.49
C SER A 132 14.30 -2.61 4.76
N ARG A 133 13.51 -3.52 5.32
CA ARG A 133 13.86 -4.45 6.41
C ARG A 133 14.39 -5.79 5.88
N LEU A 134 14.27 -6.05 4.58
CA LEU A 134 14.81 -7.25 3.90
C LEU A 134 16.28 -7.03 3.54
N ARG A 135 17.11 -6.84 4.58
CA ARG A 135 18.48 -6.32 4.49
C ARG A 135 19.44 -7.20 3.69
N THR A 136 19.27 -8.52 3.72
CA THR A 136 20.17 -9.46 3.01
C THR A 136 19.47 -10.16 1.84
N GLU A 137 20.27 -10.73 0.94
CA GLU A 137 19.73 -11.50 -0.18
C GLU A 137 18.90 -12.69 0.28
N GLN A 138 19.30 -13.36 1.37
CA GLN A 138 18.57 -14.47 1.94
C GLN A 138 17.14 -14.07 2.36
N TRP A 139 16.98 -12.89 2.96
CA TRP A 139 15.67 -12.36 3.35
C TRP A 139 14.79 -12.02 2.15
N ARG A 140 15.37 -11.46 1.08
CA ARG A 140 14.65 -11.16 -0.16
C ARG A 140 14.22 -12.43 -0.88
N GLN A 141 15.10 -13.43 -0.96
CA GLN A 141 14.77 -14.73 -1.55
C GLN A 141 13.65 -15.43 -0.76
N MET A 142 13.72 -15.43 0.58
CA MET A 142 12.65 -15.96 1.44
C MET A 142 11.31 -15.28 1.16
N TYR A 143 11.30 -13.94 1.06
CA TYR A 143 10.10 -13.18 0.75
C TYR A 143 9.51 -13.58 -0.62
N LEU A 144 10.33 -13.53 -1.68
CA LEU A 144 9.89 -13.84 -3.05
C LEU A 144 9.41 -15.28 -3.20
N ASP A 145 10.11 -16.24 -2.60
CA ASP A 145 9.74 -17.65 -2.65
C ASP A 145 8.40 -17.90 -1.93
N THR A 146 8.15 -17.15 -0.85
CA THR A 146 6.90 -17.24 -0.09
C THR A 146 5.75 -16.62 -0.87
N VAL A 147 5.93 -15.42 -1.44
CA VAL A 147 4.95 -14.76 -2.31
C VAL A 147 4.60 -15.66 -3.50
N GLN A 148 5.61 -16.15 -4.23
CA GLN A 148 5.39 -17.03 -5.39
C GLN A 148 4.58 -18.28 -5.00
N ARG A 149 4.95 -18.93 -3.88
CA ARG A 149 4.27 -20.13 -3.41
C ARG A 149 2.82 -19.86 -3.02
N VAL A 150 2.53 -18.79 -2.30
CA VAL A 150 1.16 -18.44 -1.91
C VAL A 150 0.33 -18.07 -3.14
N CYS A 151 0.87 -17.23 -4.02
CA CYS A 151 0.19 -16.83 -5.25
C CYS A 151 -0.06 -18.00 -6.20
N GLN A 152 0.86 -18.98 -6.29
CA GLN A 152 0.60 -20.20 -7.06
C GLN A 152 -0.57 -21.00 -6.45
N ARG A 153 -0.64 -21.12 -5.12
CA ARG A 153 -1.78 -21.80 -4.47
C ARG A 153 -3.10 -21.08 -4.70
N GLN A 154 -3.11 -19.74 -4.69
CA GLN A 154 -4.30 -18.95 -5.04
C GLN A 154 -4.77 -19.30 -6.46
N ALA A 155 -3.85 -19.30 -7.43
CA ALA A 155 -4.17 -19.65 -8.82
C ALA A 155 -4.70 -21.09 -8.95
N ASP A 156 -4.07 -22.05 -8.27
CA ASP A 156 -4.50 -23.44 -8.27
C ASP A 156 -5.90 -23.62 -7.64
N ALA A 157 -6.21 -22.86 -6.58
CA ALA A 157 -7.51 -22.89 -5.92
C ALA A 157 -8.63 -22.37 -6.83
N ILE A 158 -8.39 -21.27 -7.56
CA ILE A 158 -9.34 -20.71 -8.54
C ILE A 158 -9.69 -21.75 -9.60
N VAL A 159 -8.69 -22.47 -10.14
CA VAL A 159 -8.93 -23.53 -11.13
C VAL A 159 -9.76 -24.66 -10.53
N ALA A 160 -9.44 -25.09 -9.31
CA ALA A 160 -10.18 -26.16 -8.63
C ALA A 160 -11.65 -25.81 -8.34
N GLU A 161 -11.96 -24.56 -8.01
CA GLU A 161 -13.33 -24.10 -7.77
C GLU A 161 -14.15 -24.05 -9.07
N LEU A 162 -13.55 -23.62 -10.18
CA LEU A 162 -14.19 -23.55 -11.49
C LEU A 162 -14.48 -24.94 -12.07
N ASP A 163 -13.56 -25.91 -11.88
CA ASP A 163 -13.77 -27.32 -12.25
C ASP A 163 -14.99 -27.94 -11.55
N VAL A 164 -15.36 -27.44 -10.36
CA VAL A 164 -16.49 -27.94 -9.56
C VAL A 164 -17.80 -27.23 -9.91
N THR A 165 -17.75 -25.97 -10.33
CA THR A 165 -18.94 -25.09 -10.44
C THR A 165 -19.39 -24.85 -11.88
N CYS A 166 -18.53 -25.00 -12.88
CA CYS A 166 -18.79 -24.53 -14.24
C CYS A 166 -18.41 -25.57 -15.32
N ASN A 167 -19.39 -26.13 -16.04
CA ASN A 167 -19.15 -26.84 -17.31
C ASN A 167 -19.10 -25.85 -18.49
N THR A 168 -18.42 -24.70 -18.33
CA THR A 168 -18.27 -23.72 -19.40
C THR A 168 -16.89 -23.85 -20.00
N ASP A 169 -16.82 -23.87 -21.34
CA ASP A 169 -15.61 -23.98 -22.17
C ASP A 169 -14.68 -22.74 -22.07
N GLU A 170 -14.62 -22.08 -20.91
CA GLU A 170 -13.67 -21.00 -20.65
C GLU A 170 -12.32 -21.63 -20.28
N ASP A 171 -11.25 -21.24 -20.99
CA ASP A 171 -9.90 -21.78 -20.83
C ASP A 171 -9.28 -21.29 -19.51
N HIS A 172 -9.77 -21.81 -18.39
CA HIS A 172 -9.18 -21.63 -17.07
C HIS A 172 -8.12 -22.69 -16.79
N GLY A 173 -7.41 -23.14 -17.83
CA GLY A 173 -6.33 -24.10 -17.69
C GLY A 173 -5.31 -23.67 -16.62
N PRO A 174 -4.57 -24.63 -16.05
CA PRO A 174 -3.59 -24.36 -15.00
C PRO A 174 -2.59 -23.28 -15.44
N VAL A 175 -2.54 -22.17 -14.71
CA VAL A 175 -1.61 -21.07 -14.95
C VAL A 175 -0.42 -21.20 -13.99
N THR A 176 0.79 -21.17 -14.55
CA THR A 176 1.99 -21.01 -13.71
C THR A 176 2.19 -19.54 -13.41
N ILE A 177 2.16 -19.18 -12.13
CA ILE A 177 2.40 -17.82 -11.68
C ILE A 177 3.92 -17.55 -11.72
N PRO A 178 4.37 -16.58 -12.53
CA PRO A 178 5.78 -16.25 -12.61
C PRO A 178 6.25 -15.60 -11.29
N ARG A 179 7.52 -15.81 -10.94
CA ARG A 179 8.14 -15.13 -9.81
C ARG A 179 8.18 -13.61 -10.06
N CYS A 180 7.94 -12.82 -9.02
CA CYS A 180 7.94 -11.36 -9.08
C CYS A 180 9.33 -10.76 -8.79
N ASP A 181 10.31 -11.03 -9.66
CA ASP A 181 11.71 -10.59 -9.44
C ASP A 181 11.86 -9.06 -9.33
N GLU A 182 10.98 -8.32 -9.97
CA GLU A 182 10.94 -6.85 -9.98
C GLU A 182 10.48 -6.28 -8.64
N LEU A 183 9.54 -6.97 -7.99
CA LEU A 183 9.19 -6.70 -6.61
C LEU A 183 10.40 -6.97 -5.71
N GLY A 184 11.20 -7.98 -6.02
CA GLY A 184 12.50 -8.26 -5.40
C GLY A 184 13.48 -7.09 -5.48
N LEU A 185 13.57 -6.45 -6.65
CA LEU A 185 14.36 -5.23 -6.85
C LEU A 185 13.79 -4.05 -6.04
N PHE A 186 12.47 -3.86 -6.03
CA PHE A 186 11.84 -2.82 -5.21
C PHE A 186 12.16 -2.99 -3.73
N VAL A 187 11.93 -4.19 -3.18
CA VAL A 187 12.15 -4.47 -1.75
C VAL A 187 13.62 -4.49 -1.35
N LYS A 188 14.56 -4.44 -2.30
CA LYS A 188 15.97 -4.16 -2.02
C LYS A 188 16.20 -2.71 -1.57
N TYR A 189 15.44 -1.77 -2.11
CA TYR A 189 15.62 -0.33 -1.86
C TYR A 189 14.55 0.28 -0.94
N ALA A 190 13.34 -0.25 -0.94
CA ALA A 190 12.21 0.29 -0.19
C ALA A 190 11.29 -0.82 0.33
N GLN A 191 10.86 -0.72 1.58
CA GLN A 191 9.80 -1.58 2.13
C GLN A 191 8.42 -1.20 1.59
N ALA A 192 8.25 0.10 1.39
CA ALA A 192 7.01 0.72 0.99
C ALA A 192 7.25 2.10 0.39
N VAL A 193 6.33 2.53 -0.46
CA VAL A 193 6.12 3.94 -0.80
C VAL A 193 4.76 4.39 -0.29
N VAL A 194 4.72 5.54 0.36
CA VAL A 194 3.55 6.06 1.07
C VAL A 194 3.44 7.56 0.86
N ASP A 195 2.22 8.07 0.84
CA ASP A 195 2.01 9.47 1.22
C ASP A 195 1.89 9.58 2.73
N VAL A 196 2.55 10.59 3.30
CA VAL A 196 2.41 10.97 4.71
C VAL A 196 0.99 11.47 5.00
N ASP A 197 0.22 11.80 3.96
CA ASP A 197 -1.20 12.10 4.04
C ASP A 197 -1.51 13.34 4.89
N PHE A 198 -0.60 14.33 4.86
CA PHE A 198 -0.85 15.68 5.40
C PHE A 198 -2.19 16.28 4.91
N ARG A 199 -2.64 15.81 3.75
CA ARG A 199 -3.79 16.31 2.99
C ARG A 199 -5.09 15.59 3.34
N LEU A 200 -5.06 14.50 4.11
CA LEU A 200 -6.21 13.63 4.42
C LEU A 200 -6.92 13.14 3.14
N SER A 201 -6.14 12.83 2.12
CA SER A 201 -6.57 12.56 0.76
C SER A 201 -6.85 11.08 0.49
N GLY A 202 -6.47 10.19 1.40
CA GLY A 202 -6.91 8.80 1.40
C GLY A 202 -6.33 7.93 0.29
N ILE A 203 -5.25 8.32 -0.40
CA ILE A 203 -4.59 7.42 -1.35
C ILE A 203 -3.95 6.24 -0.60
N ALA A 204 -4.07 5.04 -1.14
CA ALA A 204 -3.44 3.86 -0.54
C ALA A 204 -1.91 3.93 -0.69
N GLY A 205 -1.16 3.54 0.33
CA GLY A 205 0.29 3.29 0.21
C GLY A 205 0.56 2.03 -0.62
N PHE A 206 1.73 1.88 -1.21
CA PHE A 206 2.19 0.61 -1.77
C PHE A 206 3.23 0.00 -0.81
N ARG A 207 2.78 -0.97 -0.01
CA ARG A 207 3.52 -1.58 1.11
C ARG A 207 3.59 -3.12 0.96
N PRO A 208 4.22 -3.64 -0.10
CA PRO A 208 4.18 -5.06 -0.40
C PRO A 208 4.82 -5.96 0.67
N ALA A 209 5.60 -5.38 1.59
CA ALA A 209 6.23 -6.14 2.66
C ALA A 209 6.20 -5.38 4.01
N SER A 210 5.11 -4.67 4.32
CA SER A 210 5.00 -3.77 5.48
C SER A 210 5.46 -4.36 6.82
N TRP A 211 5.27 -5.66 7.03
CA TRP A 211 5.51 -6.30 8.32
C TRP A 211 6.66 -7.31 8.32
N THR A 212 7.25 -7.60 7.17
CA THR A 212 8.30 -8.62 7.05
C THR A 212 9.69 -8.02 7.22
N GLY A 213 10.53 -8.68 8.01
CA GLY A 213 11.95 -8.36 8.14
C GLY A 213 12.34 -7.80 9.49
N VAL A 214 13.64 -7.54 9.66
CA VAL A 214 14.18 -7.07 10.95
C VAL A 214 14.01 -5.56 11.07
N ARG A 215 13.39 -5.13 12.17
CA ARG A 215 13.17 -3.71 12.48
C ARG A 215 14.47 -2.99 12.83
N ASP A 216 14.49 -1.66 12.68
CA ASP A 216 15.69 -0.86 12.95
C ASP A 216 15.99 -0.79 14.45
N GLU A 217 14.94 -0.68 15.28
CA GLU A 217 15.06 -0.67 16.74
C GLU A 217 15.66 -1.98 17.28
N GLU A 218 15.55 -3.05 16.50
CA GLU A 218 16.08 -4.37 16.79
C GLU A 218 17.55 -4.56 16.41
N LEU A 219 18.10 -3.62 15.62
CA LEU A 219 19.49 -3.55 15.18
C LEU A 219 20.25 -2.40 15.86
N ASP A 220 19.53 -1.50 16.53
CA ASP A 220 20.09 -0.38 17.27
C ASP A 220 20.91 -0.86 18.47
N GLY A 221 22.08 -0.25 18.65
CA GLY A 221 23.03 -0.61 19.70
C GLY A 221 23.80 -1.92 19.49
N LEU A 222 23.48 -2.71 18.45
CA LEU A 222 24.25 -3.89 18.07
C LEU A 222 25.51 -3.50 17.28
N ASP A 223 26.60 -4.20 17.53
CA ASP A 223 27.79 -4.12 16.67
C ASP A 223 27.60 -4.87 15.33
N GLU A 224 28.52 -4.67 14.39
CA GLU A 224 28.45 -5.28 13.05
C GLU A 224 28.55 -6.81 13.04
N GLY A 225 29.14 -7.44 14.06
CA GLY A 225 29.11 -8.88 14.24
C GLY A 225 27.72 -9.34 14.67
N GLN A 226 27.20 -8.73 15.72
CA GLN A 226 25.87 -9.02 16.28
C GLN A 226 24.74 -8.80 15.26
N ARG A 227 24.83 -7.73 14.46
CA ARG A 227 23.89 -7.47 13.36
C ARG A 227 23.91 -8.59 12.32
N ARG A 228 25.11 -9.04 11.91
CA ARG A 228 25.26 -10.15 10.96
C ARG A 228 24.71 -11.44 11.53
N ASP A 229 25.01 -11.76 12.80
CA ASP A 229 24.53 -12.97 13.46
C ASP A 229 23.00 -12.96 13.57
N LYS A 230 22.39 -11.82 13.94
CA LYS A 230 20.94 -11.66 14.00
C LYS A 230 20.28 -11.80 12.63
N LEU A 231 20.85 -11.20 11.58
CA LEU A 231 20.33 -11.30 10.21
C LEU A 231 20.52 -12.69 9.60
N ALA A 232 21.48 -13.48 10.11
CA ALA A 232 21.73 -14.85 9.69
C ALA A 232 20.99 -15.90 10.54
N ASP A 233 20.22 -15.49 11.55
CA ASP A 233 19.48 -16.38 12.44
C ASP A 233 18.39 -17.15 11.66
N PRO A 234 18.52 -18.49 11.50
CA PRO A 234 17.56 -19.28 10.75
C PRO A 234 16.19 -19.38 11.43
N GLU A 235 16.12 -19.30 12.76
CA GLU A 235 14.85 -19.35 13.50
C GLU A 235 14.07 -18.05 13.32
N LEU A 236 14.77 -16.92 13.32
CA LEU A 236 14.17 -15.62 13.01
C LEU A 236 13.64 -15.59 11.57
N LEU A 237 14.46 -16.01 10.60
CA LEU A 237 14.05 -16.06 9.20
C LEU A 237 12.81 -16.95 8.99
N LYS A 238 12.77 -18.11 9.65
CA LYS A 238 11.63 -19.03 9.57
C LYS A 238 10.37 -18.44 10.21
N ARG A 239 10.47 -17.79 11.37
CA ARG A 239 9.34 -17.13 12.02
C ARG A 239 8.73 -16.05 11.10
N GLU A 240 9.58 -15.26 10.47
CA GLU A 240 9.15 -14.20 9.55
C GLU A 240 8.53 -14.78 8.28
N GLN A 241 9.06 -15.89 7.77
CA GLN A 241 8.44 -16.63 6.67
C GLN A 241 7.01 -17.11 7.01
N GLU A 242 6.82 -17.68 8.19
CA GLU A 242 5.51 -18.15 8.66
C GLU A 242 4.53 -17.00 8.94
N ALA A 243 5.03 -15.84 9.40
CA ALA A 243 4.24 -14.62 9.56
C ALA A 243 3.78 -14.07 8.20
N LEU A 244 4.71 -13.92 7.25
CA LEU A 244 4.41 -13.48 5.89
C LEU A 244 3.41 -14.41 5.20
N GLN A 245 3.60 -15.73 5.32
CA GLN A 245 2.67 -16.68 4.70
C GLN A 245 1.25 -16.49 5.26
N ARG A 246 1.09 -16.34 6.58
CA ARG A 246 -0.23 -16.11 7.20
C ARG A 246 -0.86 -14.78 6.77
N GLU A 247 -0.05 -13.74 6.58
CA GLU A 247 -0.54 -12.44 6.09
C GLU A 247 -1.04 -12.54 4.64
N LEU A 248 -0.32 -13.22 3.76
CA LEU A 248 -0.71 -13.40 2.37
C LEU A 248 -1.89 -14.38 2.20
N GLU A 249 -2.01 -15.35 3.11
CA GLU A 249 -3.12 -16.30 3.14
C GLU A 249 -4.36 -15.76 3.88
N ASP A 250 -4.31 -14.50 4.37
CA ASP A 250 -5.43 -13.87 5.06
C ASP A 250 -6.68 -13.82 4.16
N GLU A 251 -7.74 -14.50 4.63
CA GLU A 251 -8.99 -14.72 3.90
C GLU A 251 -9.67 -13.40 3.53
N PHE A 252 -9.65 -12.41 4.44
CA PHE A 252 -10.22 -11.10 4.18
C PHE A 252 -9.52 -10.37 3.03
N SER A 253 -8.19 -10.46 2.96
CA SER A 253 -7.40 -9.84 1.89
C SER A 253 -7.65 -10.53 0.54
N ASN A 254 -7.84 -11.84 0.53
CA ASN A 254 -8.15 -12.61 -0.67
C ASN A 254 -9.59 -12.35 -1.18
N GLU A 255 -10.58 -12.36 -0.28
CA GLU A 255 -11.97 -12.01 -0.60
C GLU A 255 -12.09 -10.55 -1.08
N CYS A 256 -11.35 -9.61 -0.49
CA CYS A 256 -11.35 -8.22 -0.95
C CYS A 256 -10.82 -8.08 -2.38
N LEU A 257 -9.79 -8.85 -2.75
CA LEU A 257 -9.31 -8.84 -4.13
C LEU A 257 -10.35 -9.38 -5.08
N GLU A 258 -10.97 -10.52 -4.77
CA GLU A 258 -11.97 -11.15 -5.65
C GLU A 258 -13.22 -10.28 -5.82
N VAL A 259 -13.71 -9.66 -4.74
CA VAL A 259 -14.97 -8.91 -4.74
C VAL A 259 -14.78 -7.47 -5.25
N SER A 260 -13.62 -6.87 -5.02
CA SER A 260 -13.42 -5.43 -5.21
C SER A 260 -12.39 -5.08 -6.28
N ILE A 261 -11.55 -6.00 -6.77
CA ILE A 261 -10.71 -5.67 -7.92
C ILE A 261 -11.57 -5.49 -9.17
N ASP A 262 -11.08 -4.65 -10.07
CA ASP A 262 -11.82 -4.16 -11.23
C ASP A 262 -12.50 -5.28 -12.04
N ARG A 263 -13.78 -5.12 -12.38
CA ARG A 263 -14.59 -6.18 -13.02
C ARG A 263 -14.11 -6.53 -14.43
N ASP A 264 -13.32 -5.66 -15.04
CA ASP A 264 -12.70 -5.88 -16.35
C ASP A 264 -11.35 -6.61 -16.27
N LEU A 265 -10.85 -6.96 -15.06
CA LEU A 265 -9.61 -7.71 -14.88
C LEU A 265 -9.88 -9.18 -14.56
N GLU A 266 -9.26 -10.06 -15.34
CA GLU A 266 -9.09 -11.45 -14.96
C GLU A 266 -7.86 -11.57 -14.04
N VAL A 267 -8.08 -11.88 -12.76
CA VAL A 267 -7.03 -11.98 -11.74
C VAL A 267 -6.80 -13.44 -11.36
N ARG A 268 -5.54 -13.87 -11.28
CA ARG A 268 -5.18 -15.24 -10.89
C ARG A 268 -4.46 -15.33 -9.55
N ALA A 269 -3.82 -14.25 -9.13
CA ALA A 269 -3.13 -14.19 -7.85
C ALA A 269 -2.85 -12.75 -7.44
N GLY A 270 -2.60 -12.54 -6.16
CA GLY A 270 -2.09 -11.27 -5.65
C GLY A 270 -2.41 -11.05 -4.19
N PHE A 271 -2.11 -9.83 -3.73
CA PHE A 271 -2.35 -9.41 -2.35
C PHE A 271 -2.54 -7.88 -2.28
N ILE A 272 -3.24 -7.43 -1.24
CA ILE A 272 -3.40 -6.01 -0.94
C ILE A 272 -2.08 -5.47 -0.40
N THR A 273 -1.60 -4.38 -0.98
CA THR A 273 -0.35 -3.72 -0.57
C THR A 273 -0.61 -2.48 0.27
N GLY A 274 -1.84 -2.02 0.40
CA GLY A 274 -2.13 -0.90 1.27
C GLY A 274 -3.57 -0.45 1.22
N ILE A 275 -3.93 0.28 2.28
CA ILE A 275 -5.27 0.79 2.49
C ILE A 275 -5.17 2.30 2.68
N GLY A 276 -5.88 3.03 1.84
CA GLY A 276 -6.07 4.46 1.93
C GLY A 276 -7.33 4.75 2.74
N TYR A 277 -7.18 5.47 3.85
CA TYR A 277 -8.29 5.74 4.78
C TYR A 277 -8.81 7.18 4.65
N HIS A 278 -10.13 7.33 4.75
CA HIS A 278 -10.74 8.66 4.97
C HIS A 278 -10.92 8.88 6.48
N GLN A 279 -10.05 9.67 7.08
CA GLN A 279 -10.07 9.90 8.53
C GLN A 279 -11.43 10.45 9.03
N LEU A 280 -12.12 11.26 8.23
CA LEU A 280 -13.44 11.81 8.63
C LEU A 280 -14.56 10.76 8.71
N TYR A 281 -14.43 9.63 7.99
CA TYR A 281 -15.44 8.57 7.96
C TYR A 281 -14.98 7.29 8.65
N GLY A 282 -13.70 7.19 9.00
CA GLY A 282 -13.13 6.02 9.65
C GLY A 282 -13.19 4.76 8.79
N CYS A 283 -13.25 4.91 7.46
CA CYS A 283 -13.38 3.79 6.53
C CYS A 283 -12.31 3.84 5.42
N PRO A 284 -11.95 2.68 4.84
CA PRO A 284 -11.18 2.61 3.61
C PRO A 284 -11.88 3.37 2.49
N VAL A 285 -11.08 3.99 1.61
CA VAL A 285 -11.54 4.62 0.36
C VAL A 285 -10.89 3.95 -0.84
N TRP A 286 -9.61 3.62 -0.69
CA TRP A 286 -8.79 3.08 -1.76
C TRP A 286 -8.00 1.89 -1.25
N TYR A 287 -7.87 0.88 -2.09
CA TYR A 287 -6.90 -0.18 -1.95
C TYR A 287 -5.81 -0.01 -3.00
N SER A 288 -4.60 -0.42 -2.64
CA SER A 288 -3.55 -0.74 -3.60
C SER A 288 -3.32 -2.24 -3.52
N SER A 289 -2.96 -2.84 -4.64
CA SER A 289 -2.67 -4.28 -4.72
C SER A 289 -1.52 -4.55 -5.68
N TYR A 290 -0.91 -5.71 -5.51
CA TYR A 290 0.03 -6.29 -6.45
C TYR A 290 -0.52 -7.62 -6.93
N VAL A 291 -0.94 -7.66 -8.19
CA VAL A 291 -1.75 -8.75 -8.74
C VAL A 291 -1.19 -9.26 -10.07
N TYR A 292 -1.32 -10.56 -10.29
CA TYR A 292 -1.09 -11.18 -11.59
C TYR A 292 -2.42 -11.28 -12.32
N CYS A 293 -2.58 -10.45 -13.34
CA CYS A 293 -3.86 -10.27 -14.03
C CYS A 293 -3.70 -10.10 -15.54
N ARG A 294 -4.83 -9.96 -16.23
CA ARG A 294 -4.96 -9.39 -17.58
C ARG A 294 -6.35 -8.75 -17.74
N LEU A 295 -6.55 -7.99 -18.80
CA LEU A 295 -7.87 -7.49 -19.19
C LEU A 295 -8.72 -8.67 -19.71
N TRP A 296 -9.98 -8.72 -19.30
CA TRP A 296 -10.94 -9.71 -19.78
C TRP A 296 -11.30 -9.44 -21.25
N ASP A 297 -11.14 -10.46 -22.10
CA ASP A 297 -11.52 -10.41 -23.52
C ASP A 297 -13.03 -10.69 -23.65
N ASN A 298 -13.89 -9.72 -23.36
CA ASN A 298 -15.33 -9.87 -23.65
C ASN A 298 -15.60 -9.47 -25.10
N ASP A 299 -15.54 -10.47 -25.99
CA ASP A 299 -15.83 -10.32 -27.42
C ASP A 299 -17.34 -10.20 -27.76
N GLU A 300 -18.24 -10.24 -26.77
CA GLU A 300 -19.68 -10.15 -27.02
C GLU A 300 -20.38 -9.04 -26.23
N GLY A 301 -20.58 -7.91 -26.91
CA GLY A 301 -21.79 -7.11 -26.71
C GLY A 301 -21.68 -5.92 -25.74
N ASN A 302 -21.24 -4.79 -26.28
CA ASN A 302 -21.91 -3.51 -26.04
C ASN A 302 -21.98 -3.05 -24.57
N CYS A 303 -20.87 -3.03 -23.84
CA CYS A 303 -20.62 -1.91 -22.94
C CYS A 303 -19.98 -0.80 -23.79
N GLY A 304 -20.74 0.24 -24.14
CA GLY A 304 -20.16 1.39 -24.83
C GLY A 304 -18.99 1.91 -23.99
N HIS A 305 -17.77 1.82 -24.52
CA HIS A 305 -16.59 2.38 -23.87
C HIS A 305 -16.70 3.92 -23.85
N GLU A 306 -17.41 4.47 -22.88
CA GLU A 306 -17.29 5.89 -22.51
C GLU A 306 -15.86 6.21 -21.98
N ASP A 307 -15.04 5.16 -21.74
CA ASP A 307 -13.69 5.25 -21.19
C ASP A 307 -12.56 4.93 -22.17
N ALA A 308 -12.82 4.81 -23.49
CA ALA A 308 -11.78 4.48 -24.48
C ALA A 308 -10.62 5.51 -24.52
N ASP A 309 -10.88 6.74 -24.08
CA ASP A 309 -9.89 7.83 -24.01
C ASP A 309 -9.10 7.85 -22.69
N ILE A 310 -9.40 6.97 -21.73
CA ILE A 310 -8.77 6.95 -20.41
C ILE A 310 -7.54 6.05 -20.45
N GLN A 311 -6.37 6.64 -20.14
CA GLN A 311 -5.10 5.91 -20.12
C GLN A 311 -5.13 4.76 -19.11
N ASP A 312 -4.56 3.65 -19.53
CA ASP A 312 -4.46 2.38 -18.80
C ASP A 312 -3.07 1.77 -18.97
N ALA A 313 -2.79 0.63 -18.32
CA ALA A 313 -1.53 -0.08 -18.49
C ALA A 313 -1.33 -0.54 -19.95
N THR A 314 -0.14 -0.32 -20.49
CA THR A 314 0.18 -0.52 -21.91
C THR A 314 -0.08 -1.95 -22.37
N ASN A 315 0.31 -2.94 -21.56
CA ASN A 315 0.18 -4.36 -21.90
C ASN A 315 -0.93 -5.03 -21.09
N ILE A 316 -1.98 -4.29 -20.69
CA ILE A 316 -3.04 -4.79 -19.79
C ILE A 316 -3.71 -6.08 -20.29
N ARG A 317 -3.74 -6.33 -21.62
CA ARG A 317 -4.34 -7.53 -22.22
C ARG A 317 -3.51 -8.80 -22.04
N ASP A 318 -2.21 -8.67 -21.81
CA ASP A 318 -1.34 -9.82 -21.58
C ASP A 318 -1.33 -10.19 -20.09
N TRP A 319 -1.00 -11.44 -19.78
CA TRP A 319 -0.77 -11.82 -18.40
C TRP A 319 0.48 -11.13 -17.85
N GLY A 320 0.36 -10.49 -16.69
CA GLY A 320 1.47 -9.78 -16.08
C GLY A 320 1.21 -9.39 -14.64
N TRP A 321 2.30 -9.19 -13.89
CA TRP A 321 2.25 -8.56 -12.58
C TRP A 321 1.96 -7.07 -12.73
N ARG A 322 1.04 -6.56 -11.90
CA ARG A 322 0.60 -5.17 -11.94
C ARG A 322 0.37 -4.59 -10.57
N VAL A 323 0.66 -3.30 -10.45
CA VAL A 323 0.16 -2.48 -9.33
C VAL A 323 -1.19 -1.93 -9.75
N ALA A 324 -2.22 -2.19 -8.96
CA ALA A 324 -3.57 -1.68 -9.23
C ALA A 324 -4.12 -0.94 -8.00
N PHE A 325 -4.70 0.23 -8.26
CA PHE A 325 -5.47 0.99 -7.28
C PHE A 325 -6.95 0.93 -7.64
N PHE A 326 -7.78 0.61 -6.67
CA PHE A 326 -9.23 0.48 -6.84
C PHE A 326 -9.96 1.01 -5.60
N THR A 327 -11.22 1.39 -5.78
CA THR A 327 -12.01 1.89 -4.65
C THR A 327 -12.30 0.76 -3.68
N ALA A 328 -12.42 1.09 -2.40
CA ALA A 328 -12.92 0.15 -1.39
C ALA A 328 -14.44 -0.08 -1.49
N GLU A 329 -15.09 0.52 -2.49
CA GLU A 329 -16.50 0.36 -2.82
C GLU A 329 -16.65 -0.55 -4.04
N LEU A 330 -17.86 -1.05 -4.32
CA LEU A 330 -18.13 -2.07 -5.34
C LEU A 330 -18.21 -1.54 -6.80
N ASP A 331 -18.04 -0.23 -6.99
CA ASP A 331 -18.11 0.42 -8.29
C ASP A 331 -16.70 0.55 -8.89
N ASN A 332 -16.27 -0.46 -9.66
CA ASN A 332 -15.01 -0.46 -10.42
C ASN A 332 -15.30 -0.80 -11.92
N PRO A 333 -14.60 -0.18 -12.90
CA PRO A 333 -13.39 0.65 -12.77
C PRO A 333 -13.67 2.04 -12.21
N THR A 334 -12.85 2.50 -11.26
CA THR A 334 -12.84 3.92 -10.90
C THR A 334 -11.59 4.60 -11.44
N VAL A 335 -11.82 5.68 -12.20
CA VAL A 335 -10.79 6.57 -12.73
C VAL A 335 -10.19 7.38 -11.59
N LEU A 336 -8.92 7.17 -11.31
CA LEU A 336 -8.17 7.89 -10.28
C LEU A 336 -7.27 8.93 -10.96
N TYR A 337 -7.58 10.21 -10.74
CA TYR A 337 -6.85 11.35 -11.32
C TYR A 337 -6.74 11.30 -12.87
N GLY A 338 -7.82 10.87 -13.54
CA GLY A 338 -7.91 10.88 -15.01
C GLY A 338 -7.28 9.68 -15.71
N ARG A 339 -6.81 8.68 -14.96
CA ARG A 339 -6.37 7.38 -15.50
C ARG A 339 -7.01 6.22 -14.76
N LYS A 340 -7.02 5.04 -15.38
CA LYS A 340 -7.14 3.80 -14.63
C LYS A 340 -5.79 3.54 -13.97
N ALA A 341 -5.74 3.53 -12.65
CA ALA A 341 -4.50 3.48 -11.89
C ALA A 341 -3.96 2.04 -11.82
N ARG A 342 -3.62 1.52 -12.99
CA ARG A 342 -3.07 0.19 -13.25
C ARG A 342 -1.72 0.38 -13.95
N PHE A 343 -0.70 -0.34 -13.49
CA PHE A 343 0.68 -0.15 -13.92
C PHE A 343 1.34 -1.51 -14.14
N ASP A 344 2.02 -1.68 -15.26
CA ASP A 344 2.86 -2.86 -15.53
C ASP A 344 4.13 -2.82 -14.66
N SER A 345 4.63 -3.96 -14.18
CA SER A 345 5.70 -4.01 -13.17
C SER A 345 7.14 -4.00 -13.71
N ILE A 346 7.38 -4.05 -15.04
CA ILE A 346 8.62 -4.65 -15.59
C ILE A 346 9.97 -3.98 -15.20
N PRO A 347 10.52 -2.98 -15.90
CA PRO A 347 11.42 -2.02 -15.18
C PRO A 347 11.32 -0.59 -15.73
N GLU A 348 10.64 -0.40 -16.85
CA GLU A 348 10.42 0.88 -17.52
C GLU A 348 9.26 1.66 -16.87
N PHE A 349 8.38 0.95 -16.15
CA PHE A 349 7.09 1.46 -15.69
C PHE A 349 6.98 1.63 -14.18
N LEU A 350 7.90 1.10 -13.38
CA LEU A 350 7.99 1.50 -11.98
C LEU A 350 8.36 2.99 -11.82
N PRO A 351 9.22 3.60 -12.67
CA PRO A 351 9.30 5.05 -12.79
C PRO A 351 7.96 5.69 -13.11
N GLU A 352 7.15 5.13 -14.02
CA GLU A 352 5.81 5.68 -14.33
C GLU A 352 4.87 5.59 -13.12
N PHE A 353 4.84 4.45 -12.42
CA PHE A 353 4.07 4.27 -11.20
C PHE A 353 4.53 5.26 -10.13
N LEU A 354 5.83 5.33 -9.83
CA LEU A 354 6.35 6.22 -8.80
C LEU A 354 6.20 7.70 -9.20
N ASP A 355 6.38 8.04 -10.46
CA ASP A 355 6.18 9.40 -10.95
C ASP A 355 4.72 9.81 -10.89
N TRP A 356 3.79 8.91 -11.24
CA TRP A 356 2.35 9.14 -11.08
C TRP A 356 1.95 9.20 -9.60
N TYR A 357 2.47 8.29 -8.78
CA TYR A 357 2.24 8.24 -7.34
C TYR A 357 2.89 9.41 -6.59
N ALA A 358 3.85 10.11 -7.20
CA ALA A 358 4.33 11.39 -6.69
C ALA A 358 3.57 12.58 -7.30
N SER A 359 2.94 12.41 -8.48
CA SER A 359 2.24 13.48 -9.19
C SER A 359 0.80 13.70 -8.77
N TRP A 360 0.12 12.72 -8.16
CA TRP A 360 -1.28 12.92 -7.74
C TRP A 360 -1.45 14.12 -6.79
N LEU A 361 -0.38 14.50 -6.08
CA LEU A 361 -0.27 15.73 -5.30
C LEU A 361 -0.50 17.00 -6.14
N ASP A 362 -0.01 17.01 -7.37
CA ASP A 362 -0.18 18.12 -8.33
C ASP A 362 -1.64 18.23 -8.81
N HIS A 363 -2.37 17.12 -8.80
CA HIS A 363 -3.78 17.06 -9.21
C HIS A 363 -4.75 17.52 -8.10
N LEU A 364 -4.28 17.69 -6.87
CA LEU A 364 -5.02 18.24 -5.73
C LEU A 364 -4.83 19.75 -5.56
N HIS A 365 -5.07 20.54 -6.61
CA HIS A 365 -5.11 22.00 -6.47
C HIS A 365 -6.09 22.40 -5.35
N ALA A 366 -5.86 23.57 -4.73
CA ALA A 366 -6.68 24.11 -3.64
C ALA A 366 -8.20 24.04 -3.90
N ARG A 367 -8.63 24.11 -5.18
CA ARG A 367 -10.04 23.97 -5.59
C ARG A 367 -10.56 22.52 -5.53
N GLY A 368 -9.71 21.52 -5.81
CA GLY A 368 -9.98 20.09 -5.65
C GLY A 368 -10.04 19.66 -4.19
N LEU A 369 -9.12 20.18 -3.36
CA LEU A 369 -9.20 20.05 -1.89
C LEU A 369 -10.45 20.73 -1.32
N LEU A 370 -10.83 21.92 -1.82
CA LEU A 370 -12.09 22.57 -1.47
C LEU A 370 -13.32 21.79 -1.98
N SER A 371 -13.23 21.08 -3.10
CA SER A 371 -14.29 20.21 -3.63
C SER A 371 -14.49 18.98 -2.75
N LEU A 372 -13.41 18.30 -2.33
CA LEU A 372 -13.44 17.21 -1.35
C LEU A 372 -14.00 17.70 0.00
N ARG A 373 -13.57 18.88 0.47
CA ARG A 373 -14.10 19.56 1.67
C ARG A 373 -15.56 20.06 1.53
N ARG A 374 -16.08 20.25 0.31
CA ARG A 374 -17.48 20.65 0.04
C ARG A 374 -18.41 19.45 -0.15
N LYS A 375 -17.96 18.38 -0.82
CA LYS A 375 -18.69 17.10 -0.91
C LYS A 375 -18.92 16.48 0.48
N THR A 376 -17.93 16.56 1.37
CA THR A 376 -18.05 16.19 2.79
C THR A 376 -19.09 17.02 3.57
N LYS A 377 -19.26 18.30 3.24
CA LYS A 377 -20.32 19.17 3.83
C LYS A 377 -21.72 18.80 3.31
N TYR A 378 -21.81 18.37 2.06
CA TYR A 378 -23.07 17.96 1.42
C TYR A 378 -23.55 16.59 1.92
N ILE A 379 -22.64 15.60 2.03
CA ILE A 379 -22.96 14.27 2.58
C ILE A 379 -23.49 14.38 4.02
N ARG A 380 -22.91 15.25 4.86
CA ARG A 380 -23.38 15.54 6.22
C ARG A 380 -24.81 16.13 6.28
N SER A 381 -25.27 16.76 5.19
CA SER A 381 -26.65 17.28 5.08
C SER A 381 -27.66 16.25 4.54
N VAL A 382 -27.17 15.23 3.83
CA VAL A 382 -27.99 14.15 3.26
C VAL A 382 -28.17 13.02 4.28
N THR A 383 -27.14 12.67 5.05
CA THR A 383 -27.22 11.67 6.13
C THR A 383 -27.87 12.18 7.41
N SER A 384 -28.14 13.48 7.54
CA SER A 384 -28.92 14.05 8.66
C SER A 384 -30.44 13.97 8.46
N LYS A 385 -30.93 13.38 7.35
CA LYS A 385 -32.34 13.02 7.20
C LYS A 385 -32.51 11.55 7.57
N PRO A 386 -33.24 11.22 8.65
CA PRO A 386 -33.50 9.84 9.01
C PRO A 386 -34.54 9.29 8.02
N ASN A 387 -34.08 8.65 6.95
CA ASN A 387 -34.95 7.74 6.21
C ASN A 387 -35.04 6.46 7.04
N MET A 388 -36.12 6.36 7.84
CA MET A 388 -36.56 5.09 8.40
C MET A 388 -36.89 4.12 7.26
N ALA A 389 -35.94 3.27 6.92
CA ALA A 389 -36.22 2.04 6.17
C ALA A 389 -36.29 0.90 7.19
N THR A 390 -37.52 0.47 7.51
CA THR A 390 -37.80 -0.76 8.25
C THR A 390 -37.37 -1.96 7.41
N LEU A 391 -36.36 -2.70 7.87
CA LEU A 391 -36.00 -4.02 7.36
C LEU A 391 -36.24 -5.04 8.46
N ASN A 392 -37.40 -5.70 8.37
CA ASN A 392 -37.67 -6.98 9.00
C ASN A 392 -36.82 -8.03 8.28
N ASN A 393 -35.85 -8.61 8.96
CA ASN A 393 -35.76 -10.07 9.08
C ASN A 393 -34.67 -10.42 10.09
N GLN A 394 -35.08 -11.26 11.04
CA GLN A 394 -34.22 -11.96 11.98
C GLN A 394 -33.47 -13.06 11.22
N ASP A 395 -32.28 -13.38 11.73
CA ASP A 395 -31.42 -14.53 11.46
C ASP A 395 -30.17 -14.25 10.62
N GLY A 396 -29.04 -14.16 11.34
CA GLY A 396 -27.70 -13.97 10.79
C GLY A 396 -26.74 -13.46 11.87
N LEU A 397 -26.40 -14.32 12.83
CA LEU A 397 -25.38 -14.03 13.86
C LEU A 397 -24.00 -14.05 13.20
N LEU A 398 -23.49 -12.88 12.80
CA LEU A 398 -22.10 -12.72 12.35
C LEU A 398 -21.17 -12.79 13.57
N LYS A 399 -20.36 -13.85 13.61
CA LYS A 399 -19.30 -14.04 14.60
C LYS A 399 -18.06 -13.32 14.09
N VAL A 400 -17.80 -12.12 14.60
CA VAL A 400 -16.60 -11.34 14.26
C VAL A 400 -15.53 -11.63 15.33
N SER A 401 -14.42 -12.22 14.91
CA SER A 401 -13.19 -12.30 15.72
C SER A 401 -12.29 -11.12 15.36
N LEU A 402 -12.19 -10.14 16.27
CA LEU A 402 -11.27 -8.99 16.16
C LEU A 402 -10.14 -9.13 17.18
N ASP A 403 -8.93 -8.76 16.76
CA ASP A 403 -7.71 -8.76 17.58
C ASP A 403 -7.76 -7.73 18.72
N ARG A 404 -6.96 -7.97 19.77
CA ARG A 404 -7.16 -7.56 21.16
C ARG A 404 -6.95 -6.07 21.50
N TYR A 405 -6.57 -5.22 20.55
CA TYR A 405 -6.14 -3.85 20.87
C TYR A 405 -7.16 -2.73 20.65
N ASP A 406 -8.35 -3.00 20.09
CA ASP A 406 -9.39 -1.97 19.88
C ASP A 406 -10.82 -2.41 20.28
N GLN A 407 -10.96 -3.52 21.01
CA GLN A 407 -12.27 -4.16 21.25
C GLN A 407 -13.29 -3.30 22.01
N GLY A 408 -12.88 -2.41 22.90
CA GLY A 408 -13.84 -1.63 23.70
C GLY A 408 -14.54 -0.53 22.91
N HIS A 409 -13.78 0.25 22.14
CA HIS A 409 -14.28 1.49 21.54
C HIS A 409 -14.97 1.25 20.19
N ILE A 410 -14.49 0.28 19.40
CA ILE A 410 -15.08 -0.04 18.10
C ILE A 410 -16.42 -0.77 18.26
N VAL A 411 -16.53 -1.72 19.19
CA VAL A 411 -17.77 -2.46 19.44
C VAL A 411 -18.87 -1.52 19.95
N GLU A 412 -18.55 -0.62 20.89
CA GLU A 412 -19.50 0.36 21.40
C GLU A 412 -20.01 1.30 20.29
N LYS A 413 -19.12 1.76 19.41
CA LYS A 413 -19.46 2.63 18.28
C LYS A 413 -20.33 1.91 17.25
N VAL A 414 -20.02 0.65 16.92
CA VAL A 414 -20.79 -0.17 15.98
C VAL A 414 -22.20 -0.47 16.54
N LEU A 415 -22.31 -0.74 17.85
CA LEU A 415 -23.61 -0.96 18.52
C LEU A 415 -24.45 0.31 18.63
N GLN A 416 -23.83 1.47 18.85
CA GLN A 416 -24.51 2.78 18.78
C GLN A 416 -24.97 3.10 17.35
N TRP A 417 -24.15 2.82 16.34
CA TRP A 417 -24.50 3.04 14.93
C TRP A 417 -25.69 2.19 14.46
N ARG A 418 -25.81 0.97 14.97
CA ARG A 418 -26.94 0.06 14.67
C ARG A 418 -28.16 0.27 15.57
N GLY A 419 -28.13 1.24 16.48
CA GLY A 419 -29.26 1.55 17.38
C GLY A 419 -29.55 0.47 18.42
N LEU A 420 -28.62 -0.44 18.66
CA LEU A 420 -28.77 -1.60 19.56
C LEU A 420 -28.45 -1.26 21.02
N ALA A 421 -27.78 -0.13 21.30
CA ALA A 421 -27.62 0.41 22.64
C ALA A 421 -28.68 1.49 22.91
N LYS A 422 -29.90 1.09 23.30
CA LYS A 422 -30.86 1.99 23.93
C LYS A 422 -30.78 1.81 25.44
N SER A 423 -30.46 2.92 26.12
CA SER A 423 -30.24 3.08 27.57
C SER A 423 -28.82 2.73 28.04
N GLY A 424 -28.20 3.69 28.74
CA GLY A 424 -26.84 3.59 29.27
C GLY A 424 -26.70 2.49 30.32
N ARG A 425 -26.48 1.27 29.86
CA ARG A 425 -25.93 0.17 30.65
C ARG A 425 -24.57 -0.17 30.08
N TYR A 426 -23.55 -0.16 30.95
CA TYR A 426 -22.23 -0.65 30.63
C TYR A 426 -22.30 -2.16 30.33
N VAL A 427 -21.51 -2.60 29.35
CA VAL A 427 -21.26 -4.03 29.11
C VAL A 427 -20.10 -4.41 30.04
N GLU A 428 -20.39 -5.18 31.09
CA GLU A 428 -19.34 -5.85 31.87
C GLU A 428 -18.87 -7.08 31.08
N PHE A 429 -17.55 -7.23 30.95
CA PHE A 429 -16.93 -8.43 30.41
C PHE A 429 -16.67 -9.38 31.58
N GLU A 430 -17.25 -10.58 31.55
CA GLU A 430 -16.87 -11.66 32.47
C GLU A 430 -15.45 -12.10 32.15
N GLU A 431 -14.52 -11.84 33.07
CA GLU A 431 -13.21 -12.49 33.08
C GLU A 431 -13.39 -13.92 33.62
N ASP A 432 -13.40 -14.91 32.72
CA ASP A 432 -13.23 -16.32 33.09
C ASP A 432 -11.76 -16.56 33.52
N VAL A 433 -11.45 -16.24 34.78
CA VAL A 433 -10.25 -16.72 35.46
C VAL A 433 -10.61 -18.00 36.20
N ALA A 434 -10.17 -19.14 35.68
CA ALA A 434 -10.19 -20.39 36.43
C ALA A 434 -9.28 -20.27 37.67
N PRO A 435 -9.76 -20.64 38.89
CA PRO A 435 -8.91 -20.61 40.07
C PRO A 435 -7.90 -21.76 40.01
N ILE A 436 -6.62 -21.40 40.09
CA ILE A 436 -5.53 -22.34 40.35
C ILE A 436 -5.67 -22.80 41.81
N GLY A 437 -5.96 -24.09 42.00
CA GLY A 437 -5.68 -24.83 43.23
C GLY A 437 -4.36 -25.56 43.11
#